data_AF-A0A7J8QIT5-F1
#
_entry.id   AF-A0A7J8QIT5-F1
#
_cell.length_a   1.000
_cell.length_b   1.000
_cell.length_c   1.000
_cell.angle_alpha   90.00
_cell.angle_beta   90.00
_cell.angle_gamma   90.00
#
_symmetry.space_group_name_H-M   'P 1'
#
loop_
_entity.id
_entity.type
_entity.pdbx_description
1 polymer ?
#
loop_
_entity_poly.entity_id
_entity_poly.type
_entity_poly.pdbx_seq_one_letter_code
_entity_poly.pdbx_strand_id
1 'polypeptide(L)'
;MRTSALVSWLFFYSYVATVFRIKAVSVSGQCQSDQQELLLGLKNSLNSSSSEKLLKWNQSTDCCSWDGITCNADGQVIGLDLSKELISGAIDKSNSLFRLRHLQRLNLAYNSFKSKFPSGFENLANLRYLNLSNAGFTGQIPVEISYMTKLVTLDLSKSWLLDLGSLKLKKPNLVMLVQNLTRLQNLYLDGINISADRNKWSQALSSSLPNLQVLSMSGCHLSGPINPSLAKLM
;
A
#
# COMPACT_ATOMS: atom_id res chain seq x y z
N MET A 1 16.64 -44.17 -67.36
CA MET A 1 15.56 -43.15 -67.38
C MET A 1 15.00 -43.00 -65.96
N ARG A 2 15.38 -41.88 -65.32
CA ARG A 2 14.70 -41.09 -64.26
C ARG A 2 13.71 -41.83 -63.35
N THR A 3 14.14 -42.34 -62.20
CA THR A 3 14.16 -41.67 -60.86
C THR A 3 12.79 -41.16 -60.37
N SER A 4 12.09 -42.08 -59.70
CA SER A 4 11.08 -41.88 -58.66
C SER A 4 11.70 -41.25 -57.40
N ALA A 5 11.44 -39.97 -57.11
CA ALA A 5 11.88 -39.32 -55.86
C ALA A 5 11.13 -38.01 -55.53
N LEU A 6 9.83 -37.89 -55.81
CA LEU A 6 9.07 -36.64 -55.55
C LEU A 6 7.97 -36.74 -54.47
N VAL A 7 7.86 -37.84 -53.73
CA VAL A 7 6.79 -38.00 -52.71
C VAL A 7 7.30 -37.95 -51.26
N SER A 8 8.61 -37.88 -51.01
CA SER A 8 9.14 -38.01 -49.63
C SER A 8 9.55 -36.71 -48.94
N TRP A 9 9.14 -35.52 -49.43
CA TRP A 9 9.55 -34.23 -48.85
C TRP A 9 8.43 -33.45 -48.15
N LEU A 10 7.19 -33.99 -48.08
CA LEU A 10 6.09 -33.35 -47.34
C LEU A 10 5.88 -33.91 -45.92
N PHE A 11 6.60 -34.96 -45.52
CA PHE A 11 6.55 -35.51 -44.16
C PHE A 11 7.71 -35.07 -43.25
N PHE A 12 8.63 -34.23 -43.72
CA PHE A 12 9.71 -33.68 -42.88
C PHE A 12 9.43 -32.26 -42.36
N TYR A 13 8.34 -31.62 -42.79
CA TYR A 13 7.93 -30.30 -42.25
C TYR A 13 6.84 -30.38 -41.18
N SER A 14 6.35 -31.58 -40.84
CA SER A 14 5.39 -31.78 -39.74
C SER A 14 6.01 -32.31 -38.44
N TYR A 15 7.34 -32.44 -38.36
CA TYR A 15 8.02 -32.94 -37.14
C TYR A 15 8.79 -31.85 -36.37
N VAL A 16 8.96 -30.66 -36.92
CA VAL A 16 9.60 -29.54 -36.20
C VAL A 16 8.58 -28.61 -35.54
N ALA A 17 7.30 -28.70 -35.91
CA ALA A 17 6.23 -27.89 -35.30
C ALA A 17 5.69 -28.45 -33.96
N THR A 18 6.19 -29.58 -33.49
CA THR A 18 5.73 -30.23 -32.25
C THR A 18 6.68 -30.09 -31.06
N VAL A 19 7.84 -29.43 -31.18
CA VAL A 19 8.85 -29.40 -30.10
C VAL A 19 8.93 -28.08 -29.33
N PHE A 20 8.34 -26.98 -29.78
CA PHE A 20 8.35 -25.73 -28.98
C PHE A 20 7.00 -25.02 -28.98
N ARG A 21 5.99 -25.66 -28.37
CA ARG A 21 5.05 -24.86 -27.57
C ARG A 21 5.82 -24.40 -26.34
N ILE A 22 6.56 -23.29 -26.47
CA ILE A 22 6.96 -22.50 -25.31
C ILE A 22 5.65 -22.04 -24.70
N LYS A 23 5.12 -22.82 -23.76
CA LYS A 23 4.30 -22.22 -22.71
C LYS A 23 5.22 -21.16 -22.14
N ALA A 24 4.91 -19.89 -22.37
CA ALA A 24 5.46 -18.83 -21.56
C ALA A 24 4.98 -19.14 -20.13
N VAL A 25 5.75 -19.97 -19.43
CA VAL A 25 5.70 -20.01 -17.99
C VAL A 25 6.17 -18.62 -17.63
N SER A 26 5.26 -17.78 -17.13
CA SER A 26 5.70 -16.59 -16.44
C SER A 26 6.52 -17.10 -15.27
N VAL A 27 7.84 -17.14 -15.44
CA VAL A 27 8.74 -17.28 -14.30
C VAL A 27 8.56 -15.97 -13.57
N SER A 28 7.66 -15.95 -12.59
CA SER A 28 7.69 -14.90 -11.60
C SER A 28 9.08 -14.95 -10.99
N GLY A 29 9.82 -13.84 -11.06
CA GLY A 29 11.13 -13.74 -10.43
C GLY A 29 11.03 -14.19 -8.98
N GLN A 30 11.96 -15.04 -8.58
CA GLN A 30 12.09 -15.48 -7.20
C GLN A 30 12.28 -14.25 -6.30
N CYS A 31 11.72 -14.26 -5.09
CA CYS A 31 11.89 -13.15 -4.16
C CYS A 31 13.36 -12.80 -3.98
N GLN A 32 13.66 -11.49 -4.06
CA GLN A 32 14.99 -10.99 -3.79
C GLN A 32 15.36 -11.25 -2.33
N SER A 33 16.55 -11.83 -2.10
CA SER A 33 16.96 -12.31 -0.78
C SER A 33 17.01 -11.21 0.27
N ASP A 34 17.42 -10.00 -0.12
CA ASP A 34 17.42 -8.82 0.76
C ASP A 34 16.00 -8.43 1.18
N GLN A 35 15.02 -8.51 0.27
CA GLN A 35 13.62 -8.21 0.59
C GLN A 35 13.00 -9.27 1.50
N GLN A 36 13.34 -10.55 1.30
CA GLN A 36 12.94 -11.62 2.20
C GLN A 36 13.48 -11.40 3.62
N GLU A 37 14.75 -11.02 3.76
CA GLU A 37 15.36 -10.68 5.05
C GLU A 37 14.67 -9.48 5.72
N LEU A 38 14.33 -8.44 4.95
CA LEU A 38 13.59 -7.29 5.48
C LEU A 38 12.21 -7.68 6.01
N LEU A 39 11.50 -8.57 5.32
CA LEU A 39 10.20 -9.08 5.73
C LEU A 39 10.29 -9.93 7.00
N LEU A 40 11.31 -10.78 7.12
CA LEU A 40 11.56 -11.54 8.35
C LEU A 40 11.96 -10.62 9.51
N GLY A 41 12.77 -9.60 9.24
CA GLY A 41 13.07 -8.54 10.20
C GLY A 41 11.82 -7.80 10.65
N LEU A 42 10.87 -7.54 9.73
CA LEU A 42 9.60 -6.91 10.05
C LEU A 42 8.78 -7.80 10.98
N LYS A 43 8.61 -9.07 10.63
CA LYS A 43 7.94 -10.09 11.46
C LYS A 43 8.52 -10.11 12.88
N ASN A 44 9.83 -10.13 13.02
CA ASN A 44 10.51 -10.20 14.31
C ASN A 44 10.40 -8.90 15.14
N SER A 45 10.17 -7.75 14.49
CA SER A 45 9.97 -6.47 15.18
C SER A 45 8.54 -6.27 15.72
N LEU A 46 7.59 -7.10 15.30
CA LEU A 46 6.17 -6.96 15.58
C LEU A 46 5.68 -8.02 16.56
N ASN A 47 4.75 -7.65 17.43
CA ASN A 47 4.01 -8.63 18.20
C ASN A 47 2.88 -9.20 17.33
N SER A 48 3.12 -10.40 16.81
CA SER A 48 2.32 -11.05 15.78
C SER A 48 1.92 -12.49 16.14
N SER A 49 1.88 -12.83 17.44
CA SER A 49 1.58 -14.19 17.91
C SER A 49 0.22 -14.74 17.45
N SER A 50 -0.73 -13.85 17.14
CA SER A 50 -2.08 -14.20 16.66
C SER A 50 -2.26 -14.00 15.14
N SER A 51 -1.19 -13.62 14.41
CA SER A 51 -1.27 -13.38 12.97
C SER A 51 -1.22 -14.69 12.19
N GLU A 52 -2.25 -14.98 11.41
CA GLU A 52 -2.31 -16.16 10.56
C GLU A 52 -1.29 -16.09 9.41
N LYS A 53 -1.06 -14.88 8.86
CA LYS A 53 -0.12 -14.66 7.76
C LYS A 53 1.32 -14.76 8.24
N LEU A 54 1.70 -13.98 9.25
CA LEU A 54 3.08 -13.87 9.70
C LEU A 54 3.60 -15.18 10.30
N LEU A 55 2.76 -16.00 10.93
CA LEU A 55 3.18 -17.32 11.45
C LEU A 55 3.71 -18.23 10.34
N LYS A 56 3.16 -18.17 9.12
CA LYS A 56 3.56 -19.00 7.98
C LYS A 56 4.82 -18.51 7.27
N TRP A 57 5.22 -17.26 7.47
CA TRP A 57 6.42 -16.71 6.84
C TRP A 57 7.67 -17.41 7.37
N ASN A 58 8.42 -18.03 6.46
CA ASN A 58 9.56 -18.89 6.78
C ASN A 58 10.69 -18.72 5.76
N GLN A 59 11.93 -18.64 6.23
CA GLN A 59 13.14 -18.54 5.43
C GLN A 59 13.29 -19.67 4.38
N SER A 60 12.73 -20.86 4.61
CA SER A 60 12.82 -21.99 3.66
C SER A 60 11.90 -21.89 2.44
N THR A 61 11.06 -20.86 2.35
CA THR A 61 10.07 -20.69 1.28
C THR A 61 10.24 -19.34 0.60
N ASP A 62 9.90 -19.25 -0.67
CA ASP A 62 9.97 -18.01 -1.44
C ASP A 62 8.99 -16.97 -0.87
N CYS A 63 9.49 -15.79 -0.51
CA CYS A 63 8.67 -14.73 0.09
C CYS A 63 7.51 -14.27 -0.81
N CYS A 64 7.67 -14.38 -2.14
CA CYS A 64 6.62 -14.02 -3.09
C CYS A 64 5.41 -14.96 -3.06
N SER A 65 5.54 -16.11 -2.39
CA SER A 65 4.44 -17.06 -2.14
C SER A 65 3.76 -16.87 -0.77
N TRP A 66 4.28 -15.98 0.08
CA TRP A 66 3.74 -15.78 1.42
C TRP A 66 2.40 -15.05 1.40
N ASP A 67 1.48 -15.49 2.27
CA ASP A 67 0.21 -14.79 2.46
C ASP A 67 0.45 -13.32 2.81
N GLY A 68 -0.22 -12.42 2.08
CA GLY A 68 -0.08 -10.98 2.23
C GLY A 68 1.08 -10.34 1.47
N ILE A 69 1.93 -11.11 0.77
CA ILE A 69 3.00 -10.57 -0.08
C ILE A 69 2.57 -10.57 -1.54
N THR A 70 2.93 -9.51 -2.26
CA THR A 70 2.79 -9.44 -3.72
C THR A 70 4.11 -8.99 -4.31
N CYS A 71 4.63 -9.76 -5.27
CA CYS A 71 5.83 -9.43 -6.03
C CYS A 71 5.51 -9.04 -7.47
N ASN A 72 6.40 -8.27 -8.10
CA ASN A 72 6.39 -8.06 -9.54
C ASN A 72 7.11 -9.21 -10.29
N ALA A 73 7.19 -9.11 -11.62
CA ALA A 73 7.88 -10.10 -12.45
C ALA A 73 9.38 -10.26 -12.12
N ASP A 74 10.01 -9.26 -11.52
CA ASP A 74 11.42 -9.25 -11.13
C ASP A 74 11.66 -9.75 -9.68
N GLY A 75 10.62 -10.27 -9.02
CA GLY A 75 10.70 -10.78 -7.63
C GLY A 75 10.80 -9.67 -6.57
N GLN A 76 10.50 -8.41 -6.91
CA GLN A 76 10.48 -7.31 -5.96
C GLN A 76 9.13 -7.22 -5.26
N VAL A 77 9.14 -7.04 -3.94
CA VAL A 77 7.95 -6.86 -3.11
C VAL A 77 7.32 -5.50 -3.42
N ILE A 78 6.16 -5.55 -4.06
CA ILE A 78 5.36 -4.38 -4.43
C ILE A 78 4.08 -4.25 -3.60
N GLY A 79 3.69 -5.29 -2.88
CA GLY A 79 2.50 -5.28 -2.02
C GLY A 79 2.74 -6.00 -0.70
N LEU A 80 2.26 -5.37 0.37
CA LEU A 80 2.24 -5.93 1.73
C LEU A 80 0.84 -5.70 2.34
N ASP A 81 0.11 -6.79 2.58
CA ASP A 81 -1.19 -6.80 3.25
C ASP A 81 -1.14 -7.62 4.54
N LEU A 82 -1.00 -6.92 5.65
CA LEU A 82 -1.10 -7.47 6.99
C LEU A 82 -2.38 -7.00 7.70
N SER A 83 -3.44 -6.67 6.94
CA SER A 83 -4.69 -6.23 7.53
C SER A 83 -5.40 -7.35 8.29
N LYS A 84 -6.09 -6.98 9.38
CA LYS A 84 -6.88 -7.88 10.24
C LYS A 84 -6.08 -9.01 10.90
N GLU A 85 -4.82 -8.77 11.24
CA GLU A 85 -3.90 -9.79 11.78
C GLU A 85 -3.68 -9.67 13.31
N LEU A 86 -4.44 -8.79 13.99
CA LEU A 86 -4.28 -8.50 15.43
C LEU A 86 -2.85 -8.10 15.82
N ILE A 87 -2.09 -7.55 14.88
CA ILE A 87 -0.69 -7.18 15.09
C ILE A 87 -0.62 -6.00 16.05
N SER A 88 0.35 -6.05 16.97
CA SER A 88 0.68 -4.94 17.87
C SER A 88 2.19 -4.69 17.91
N GLY A 89 2.60 -3.68 18.67
CA GLY A 89 3.98 -3.22 18.72
C GLY A 89 4.17 -1.87 18.02
N ALA A 90 5.32 -1.23 18.22
CA ALA A 90 5.61 0.05 17.61
C ALA A 90 6.31 -0.15 16.25
N ILE A 91 5.87 0.62 15.26
CA ILE A 91 6.65 0.83 14.04
C ILE A 91 7.40 2.15 14.24
N ASP A 92 8.72 2.12 14.27
CA ASP A 92 9.56 3.32 14.31
C ASP A 92 10.25 3.56 12.97
N LYS A 93 10.96 4.68 12.84
CA LYS A 93 11.62 5.07 11.59
C LYS A 93 12.67 4.06 11.10
N SER A 94 13.28 3.30 12.01
CA SER A 94 14.27 2.27 11.68
C SER A 94 13.66 0.92 11.28
N ASN A 95 12.34 0.77 11.41
CA ASN A 95 11.65 -0.47 11.09
C ASN A 95 11.91 -0.90 9.63
N SER A 96 12.14 -2.20 9.42
CA SER A 96 12.47 -2.75 8.10
C SER A 96 11.39 -2.54 7.05
N LEU A 97 10.14 -2.29 7.45
CA LEU A 97 9.05 -1.87 6.58
C LEU A 97 9.48 -0.71 5.65
N PHE A 98 10.17 0.29 6.20
CA PHE A 98 10.58 1.49 5.46
C PHE A 98 11.78 1.26 4.53
N ARG A 99 12.35 0.05 4.50
CA ARG A 99 13.43 -0.35 3.59
C ARG A 99 12.90 -1.07 2.34
N LEU A 100 11.61 -1.43 2.30
CA LEU A 100 10.95 -2.03 1.13
C LEU A 100 10.63 -0.95 0.07
N ARG A 101 11.66 -0.41 -0.59
CA ARG A 101 11.55 0.77 -1.47
C ARG A 101 10.71 0.57 -2.74
N HIS A 102 10.45 -0.67 -3.13
CA HIS A 102 9.62 -1.02 -4.28
C HIS A 102 8.12 -1.07 -3.95
N LEU A 103 7.75 -0.94 -2.67
CA LEU A 103 6.37 -1.08 -2.22
C LEU A 103 5.44 -0.06 -2.89
N GLN A 104 4.36 -0.56 -3.46
CA GLN A 104 3.31 0.21 -4.13
C GLN A 104 1.97 0.12 -3.38
N ARG A 105 1.75 -0.96 -2.64
CA ARG A 105 0.56 -1.16 -1.80
C ARG A 105 0.98 -1.55 -0.39
N LEU A 106 0.50 -0.81 0.60
CA LEU A 106 0.64 -1.13 2.02
C LEU A 106 -0.74 -1.11 2.67
N ASN A 107 -1.13 -2.24 3.25
CA ASN A 107 -2.37 -2.38 4.01
C ASN A 107 -2.06 -2.94 5.40
N LEU A 108 -2.22 -2.10 6.42
CA LEU A 108 -2.08 -2.46 7.83
C LEU A 108 -3.40 -2.28 8.59
N ALA A 109 -4.52 -2.15 7.86
CA ALA A 109 -5.81 -1.83 8.43
C ALA A 109 -6.28 -2.86 9.47
N TYR A 110 -7.08 -2.43 10.44
CA TYR A 110 -7.69 -3.31 11.45
C TYR A 110 -6.66 -4.14 12.25
N ASN A 111 -5.56 -3.51 12.64
CA ASN A 111 -4.60 -4.03 13.62
C ASN A 111 -4.66 -3.24 14.94
N SER A 112 -3.76 -3.55 15.88
CA SER A 112 -3.74 -3.03 17.24
C SER A 112 -2.36 -2.47 17.64
N PHE A 113 -1.72 -1.67 16.79
CA PHE A 113 -0.36 -1.14 17.04
C PHE A 113 -0.25 -0.35 18.35
N LYS A 114 -1.34 0.30 18.82
CA LYS A 114 -1.40 1.08 20.08
C LYS A 114 -0.19 2.00 20.29
N SER A 115 0.36 2.52 19.19
CA SER A 115 1.58 3.31 19.17
C SER A 115 1.31 4.70 18.60
N LYS A 116 2.30 5.58 18.68
CA LYS A 116 2.28 6.81 17.89
C LYS A 116 2.39 6.47 16.41
N PHE A 117 1.85 7.35 15.57
CA PHE A 117 1.98 7.25 14.12
C PHE A 117 3.47 7.20 13.72
N PRO A 118 3.89 6.25 12.85
CA PRO A 118 5.30 6.09 12.53
C PRO A 118 5.82 7.20 11.60
N SER A 119 7.09 7.57 11.78
CA SER A 119 7.87 8.33 10.78
C SER A 119 8.65 7.35 9.91
N GLY A 120 9.07 7.71 8.70
CA GLY A 120 9.77 6.81 7.77
C GLY A 120 9.06 6.60 6.43
N PHE A 121 7.79 7.03 6.30
CA PHE A 121 7.02 6.95 5.06
C PHE A 121 7.67 7.68 3.88
N GLU A 122 8.54 8.66 4.14
CA GLU A 122 9.34 9.33 3.12
C GLU A 122 10.19 8.36 2.28
N ASN A 123 10.53 7.18 2.82
CA ASN A 123 11.32 6.16 2.13
C ASN A 123 10.48 5.28 1.18
N LEU A 124 9.15 5.35 1.27
CA LEU A 124 8.22 4.53 0.48
C LEU A 124 7.65 5.32 -0.72
N ALA A 125 8.52 6.01 -1.46
CA ALA A 125 8.17 6.95 -2.53
C ALA A 125 7.39 6.31 -3.72
N ASN A 126 7.35 4.98 -3.81
CA ASN A 126 6.59 4.25 -4.83
C ASN A 126 5.14 3.91 -4.42
N LEU A 127 4.74 4.21 -3.18
CA LEU A 127 3.40 3.90 -2.71
C LEU A 127 2.31 4.61 -3.53
N ARG A 128 1.30 3.82 -3.87
CA ARG A 128 0.08 4.21 -4.58
C ARG A 128 -1.16 3.98 -3.72
N TYR A 129 -1.10 3.00 -2.82
CA TYR A 129 -2.18 2.67 -1.90
C TYR A 129 -1.61 2.55 -0.49
N LEU A 130 -2.13 3.35 0.43
CA LEU A 130 -1.82 3.27 1.84
C LEU A 130 -3.11 3.18 2.64
N ASN A 131 -3.32 2.07 3.34
CA ASN A 131 -4.44 1.89 4.25
C ASN A 131 -3.93 1.56 5.66
N LEU A 132 -4.17 2.49 6.58
CA LEU A 132 -3.87 2.39 8.01
C LEU A 132 -5.14 2.50 8.85
N SER A 133 -6.32 2.32 8.23
CA SER A 133 -7.60 2.50 8.89
C SER A 133 -7.75 1.57 10.08
N ASN A 134 -8.25 2.10 11.19
CA ASN A 134 -8.48 1.32 12.42
C ASN A 134 -7.26 0.49 12.88
N ALA A 135 -6.04 0.93 12.59
CA ALA A 135 -4.82 0.18 12.94
C ALA A 135 -4.29 0.46 14.37
N GLY A 136 -4.94 1.38 15.10
CA GLY A 136 -4.55 1.72 16.47
C GLY A 136 -3.38 2.71 16.58
N PHE A 137 -3.04 3.42 15.50
CA PHE A 137 -2.10 4.53 15.57
C PHE A 137 -2.73 5.77 16.21
N THR A 138 -1.93 6.49 17.00
CA THR A 138 -2.34 7.68 17.74
C THR A 138 -1.38 8.84 17.52
N GLY A 139 -1.77 10.03 17.99
CA GLY A 139 -0.91 11.21 17.96
C GLY A 139 -1.07 12.04 16.68
N GLN A 140 -0.02 12.75 16.30
CA GLN A 140 -0.01 13.64 15.15
C GLN A 140 0.41 12.88 13.89
N ILE A 141 -0.35 13.04 12.81
CA ILE A 141 0.02 12.52 11.50
C ILE A 141 1.24 13.32 10.96
N PRO A 142 2.33 12.65 10.55
CA PRO A 142 3.52 13.29 10.00
C PRO A 142 3.27 13.92 8.62
N VAL A 143 4.01 15.00 8.29
CA VAL A 143 3.92 15.66 6.97
C VAL A 143 4.56 14.80 5.87
N GLU A 144 5.40 13.85 6.26
CA GLU A 144 6.16 12.95 5.40
C GLU A 144 5.26 12.11 4.48
N ILE A 145 3.97 11.93 4.83
CA ILE A 145 2.98 11.34 3.92
C ILE A 145 2.83 12.16 2.63
N SER A 146 2.95 13.48 2.71
CA SER A 146 2.88 14.38 1.54
C SER A 146 4.01 14.15 0.52
N TYR A 147 5.08 13.44 0.91
CA TYR A 147 6.21 13.15 0.02
C TYR A 147 5.93 11.98 -0.93
N MET A 148 4.91 11.17 -0.63
CA MET A 148 4.48 10.05 -1.48
C MET A 148 3.58 10.54 -2.62
N THR A 149 4.14 11.31 -3.55
CA THR A 149 3.41 11.97 -4.65
C THR A 149 2.76 11.02 -5.66
N LYS A 150 3.06 9.71 -5.58
CA LYS A 150 2.43 8.65 -6.38
C LYS A 150 1.15 8.09 -5.75
N LEU A 151 0.79 8.51 -4.53
CA LEU A 151 -0.41 8.04 -3.84
C LEU A 151 -1.68 8.33 -4.65
N VAL A 152 -2.50 7.30 -4.77
CA VAL A 152 -3.83 7.31 -5.39
C VAL A 152 -4.91 7.11 -4.33
N THR A 153 -4.63 6.29 -3.31
CA THR A 153 -5.55 6.04 -2.19
C THR A 153 -4.83 6.20 -0.87
N LEU A 154 -5.40 7.02 0.00
CA LEU A 154 -4.96 7.23 1.38
C LEU A 154 -6.15 7.03 2.31
N ASP A 155 -6.06 6.02 3.17
CA ASP A 155 -7.05 5.76 4.20
C ASP A 155 -6.36 5.76 5.58
N LEU A 156 -6.66 6.79 6.36
CA LEU A 156 -6.21 6.97 7.74
C LEU A 156 -7.40 6.92 8.72
N SER A 157 -8.56 6.50 8.24
CA SER A 157 -9.82 6.60 8.97
C SER A 157 -9.80 5.81 10.28
N LYS A 158 -10.58 6.29 11.23
CA LYS A 158 -10.78 5.64 12.52
C LYS A 158 -12.26 5.65 12.87
N SER A 159 -12.77 4.50 13.29
CA SER A 159 -14.05 4.40 13.95
C SER A 159 -14.02 5.10 15.30
N TRP A 160 -14.92 6.05 15.50
CA TRP A 160 -15.14 6.73 16.77
C TRP A 160 -15.67 5.78 17.86
N LEU A 161 -16.22 4.61 17.47
CA LEU A 161 -16.68 3.57 18.38
C LEU A 161 -15.55 2.76 19.01
N LEU A 162 -14.35 2.79 18.43
CA LEU A 162 -13.19 2.05 18.93
C LEU A 162 -12.31 3.00 19.77
N ASP A 163 -12.10 2.69 21.05
CA ASP A 163 -11.18 3.43 21.92
C ASP A 163 -9.71 3.11 21.60
N LEU A 164 -9.27 3.54 20.42
CA LEU A 164 -7.91 3.38 19.93
C LEU A 164 -7.07 4.66 20.08
N GLY A 165 -7.44 5.57 20.98
CA GLY A 165 -6.76 6.88 21.15
C GLY A 165 -6.97 7.88 20.01
N SER A 166 -6.51 9.12 20.17
CA SER A 166 -6.81 10.21 19.22
C SER A 166 -5.72 10.36 18.15
N LEU A 167 -6.12 10.30 16.88
CA LEU A 167 -5.31 10.69 15.72
C LEU A 167 -5.65 12.13 15.30
N LYS A 168 -4.63 12.94 15.00
CA LYS A 168 -4.75 14.39 14.85
C LYS A 168 -3.99 14.91 13.64
N LEU A 169 -4.57 15.89 12.96
CA LEU A 169 -3.94 16.75 11.96
C LEU A 169 -4.07 18.20 12.41
N LYS A 170 -3.17 18.63 13.31
CA LYS A 170 -3.16 20.01 13.82
C LYS A 170 -1.96 20.80 13.31
N LYS A 171 -0.74 20.30 13.56
CA LYS A 171 0.53 20.82 13.03
C LYS A 171 1.51 19.65 12.93
N PRO A 172 1.95 19.23 11.72
CA PRO A 172 1.48 19.68 10.40
C PRO A 172 -0.03 19.48 10.23
N ASN A 173 -0.65 20.30 9.40
CA ASN A 173 -2.11 20.37 9.25
C ASN A 173 -2.58 19.70 7.93
N LEU A 174 -3.88 19.73 7.64
CA LEU A 174 -4.44 19.09 6.44
C LEU A 174 -3.86 19.71 5.17
N VAL A 175 -3.73 21.04 5.13
CA VAL A 175 -3.16 21.77 3.98
C VAL A 175 -1.77 21.23 3.64
N MET A 176 -0.90 21.11 4.64
CA MET A 176 0.46 20.59 4.47
C MET A 176 0.48 19.11 4.06
N LEU A 177 -0.47 18.31 4.56
CA LEU A 177 -0.56 16.89 4.21
C LEU A 177 -0.87 16.68 2.72
N VAL A 178 -1.83 17.44 2.18
CA VAL A 178 -2.34 17.22 0.82
C VAL A 178 -1.62 18.01 -0.27
N GLN A 179 -0.76 18.97 0.11
CA GLN A 179 -0.16 19.95 -0.81
C GLN A 179 0.45 19.36 -2.09
N ASN A 180 1.06 18.17 -2.01
CA ASN A 180 1.77 17.52 -3.11
C ASN A 180 1.09 16.24 -3.63
N LEU A 181 -0.09 15.89 -3.11
CA LEU A 181 -0.77 14.62 -3.41
C LEU A 181 -1.67 14.74 -4.65
N THR A 182 -1.16 15.31 -5.74
CA THR A 182 -1.97 15.67 -6.92
C THR A 182 -2.59 14.48 -7.65
N ARG A 183 -2.08 13.25 -7.44
CA ARG A 183 -2.60 12.00 -8.01
C ARG A 183 -3.66 11.32 -7.14
N LEU A 184 -3.93 11.86 -5.95
CA LEU A 184 -4.85 11.25 -5.01
C LEU A 184 -6.27 11.28 -5.56
N GLN A 185 -6.92 10.11 -5.55
CA GLN A 185 -8.29 9.92 -6.03
C GLN A 185 -9.22 9.57 -4.87
N ASN A 186 -8.73 8.81 -3.87
CA ASN A 186 -9.54 8.34 -2.75
C ASN A 186 -8.91 8.78 -1.44
N LEU A 187 -9.63 9.58 -0.65
CA LEU A 187 -9.18 10.10 0.64
C LEU A 187 -10.21 9.80 1.72
N TYR A 188 -9.80 9.03 2.73
CA TYR A 188 -10.62 8.67 3.89
C TYR A 188 -9.92 9.15 5.17
N LEU A 189 -10.55 10.07 5.87
CA LEU A 189 -10.04 10.70 7.09
C LEU A 189 -11.04 10.63 8.24
N ASP A 190 -12.08 9.80 8.15
CA ASP A 190 -13.15 9.71 9.16
C ASP A 190 -12.57 9.57 10.57
N GLY A 191 -13.16 10.28 11.53
CA GLY A 191 -12.78 10.23 12.95
C GLY A 191 -11.44 10.88 13.29
N ILE A 192 -10.75 11.52 12.34
CA ILE A 192 -9.50 12.25 12.60
C ILE A 192 -9.80 13.68 13.06
N ASN A 193 -9.11 14.15 14.08
CA ASN A 193 -9.23 15.53 14.54
C ASN A 193 -8.46 16.51 13.63
N ILE A 194 -9.20 17.22 12.75
CA ILE A 194 -8.66 18.21 11.79
C ILE A 194 -9.05 19.64 12.20
N SER A 195 -9.30 19.88 13.50
CA SER A 195 -9.83 21.16 14.00
C SER A 195 -8.98 22.40 13.65
N ALA A 196 -7.68 22.23 13.36
CA ALA A 196 -6.80 23.34 12.96
C ALA A 196 -7.18 23.98 11.62
N ASP A 197 -7.75 23.20 10.70
CA ASP A 197 -8.21 23.68 9.38
C ASP A 197 -9.73 23.59 9.23
N ARG A 198 -10.47 23.57 10.34
CA ARG A 198 -11.92 23.28 10.37
C ARG A 198 -12.77 24.13 9.44
N ASN A 199 -12.33 25.32 9.03
CA ASN A 199 -13.03 26.22 8.10
C ASN A 199 -12.31 26.40 6.75
N LYS A 200 -11.11 25.81 6.58
CA LYS A 200 -10.28 25.89 5.37
C LYS A 200 -10.12 24.53 4.68
N TRP A 201 -10.60 23.45 5.29
CA TRP A 201 -10.47 22.08 4.79
C TRP A 201 -10.96 21.95 3.35
N SER A 202 -12.12 22.53 3.02
CA SER A 202 -12.74 22.39 1.71
C SER A 202 -11.92 23.11 0.64
N GLN A 203 -11.42 24.32 0.94
CA GLN A 203 -10.52 25.03 0.05
C GLN A 203 -9.20 24.26 -0.14
N ALA A 204 -8.59 23.78 0.94
CA ALA A 204 -7.33 23.04 0.91
C ALA A 204 -7.39 21.80 0.00
N LEU A 205 -8.45 20.99 0.14
CA LEU A 205 -8.64 19.81 -0.70
C LEU A 205 -8.91 20.20 -2.15
N SER A 206 -9.79 21.19 -2.38
CA SER A 206 -10.12 21.64 -3.74
C SER A 206 -8.94 22.22 -4.51
N SER A 207 -7.99 22.88 -3.81
CA SER A 207 -6.81 23.49 -4.44
C SER A 207 -5.69 22.48 -4.71
N SER A 208 -5.57 21.44 -3.89
CA SER A 208 -4.41 20.54 -3.93
C SER A 208 -4.71 19.20 -4.59
N LEU A 209 -5.99 18.78 -4.69
CA LEU A 209 -6.39 17.44 -5.14
C LEU A 209 -7.29 17.50 -6.38
N PRO A 210 -6.75 17.87 -7.56
CA PRO A 210 -7.54 18.03 -8.78
C PRO A 210 -8.15 16.73 -9.31
N ASN A 211 -7.65 15.57 -8.88
CA ASN A 211 -8.09 14.24 -9.32
C ASN A 211 -8.94 13.50 -8.28
N LEU A 212 -9.38 14.19 -7.21
CA LEU A 212 -10.14 13.55 -6.14
C LEU A 212 -11.50 13.07 -6.67
N GLN A 213 -11.84 11.82 -6.35
CA GLN A 213 -13.06 11.12 -6.77
C GLN A 213 -13.89 10.67 -5.58
N VAL A 214 -13.23 10.22 -4.51
CA VAL A 214 -13.89 9.77 -3.28
C VAL A 214 -13.31 10.51 -2.09
N LEU A 215 -14.20 11.09 -1.28
CA LEU A 215 -13.86 11.81 -0.07
C LEU A 215 -14.75 11.36 1.08
N SER A 216 -14.14 10.95 2.19
CA SER A 216 -14.86 10.64 3.44
C SER A 216 -14.17 11.30 4.63
N MET A 217 -14.92 12.12 5.38
CA MET A 217 -14.41 12.93 6.49
C MET A 217 -15.43 13.08 7.63
N SER A 218 -16.23 12.05 7.84
CA SER A 218 -17.23 11.98 8.92
C SER A 218 -16.55 12.09 10.28
N GLY A 219 -17.12 12.87 11.19
CA GLY A 219 -16.56 13.01 12.54
C GLY A 219 -15.21 13.76 12.61
N CYS A 220 -14.85 14.56 11.60
CA CYS A 220 -13.58 15.33 11.59
C CYS A 220 -13.65 16.73 12.24
N HIS A 221 -14.77 17.08 12.90
CA HIS A 221 -15.04 18.43 13.43
C HIS A 221 -15.00 19.55 12.36
N LEU A 222 -15.49 19.24 11.16
CA LEU A 222 -15.54 20.18 10.04
C LEU A 222 -16.59 21.27 10.24
N SER A 223 -16.35 22.43 9.61
CA SER A 223 -17.26 23.57 9.61
C SER A 223 -17.02 24.44 8.37
N GLY A 224 -17.83 25.48 8.18
CA GLY A 224 -17.70 26.39 7.05
C GLY A 224 -18.24 25.79 5.74
N PRO A 225 -18.19 26.57 4.65
CA PRO A 225 -18.79 26.18 3.38
C PRO A 225 -17.99 25.07 2.69
N ILE A 226 -18.71 24.21 1.98
CA ILE A 226 -18.12 23.23 1.06
C ILE A 226 -17.77 23.97 -0.24
N ASN A 227 -16.54 23.81 -0.71
CA ASN A 227 -16.13 24.37 -2.00
C ASN A 227 -16.92 23.68 -3.12
N PRO A 228 -17.49 24.42 -4.11
CA PRO A 228 -18.30 23.84 -5.17
C PRO A 228 -17.63 22.69 -5.95
N SER A 229 -16.30 22.72 -6.09
CA SER A 229 -15.55 21.64 -6.75
C SER A 229 -15.63 20.31 -6.00
N LEU A 230 -15.76 20.33 -4.67
CA LEU A 230 -15.92 19.14 -3.84
C LEU A 230 -17.38 18.71 -3.71
N ALA A 231 -18.32 19.64 -3.83
CA ALA A 231 -19.75 19.33 -3.75
C ALA A 231 -20.20 18.33 -4.83
N LYS A 232 -19.45 18.20 -5.92
CA LYS A 232 -19.69 17.19 -6.98
C LYS A 232 -19.33 15.76 -6.57
N LEU A 233 -18.58 15.59 -5.48
CA LEU A 233 -18.12 14.30 -4.96
C LEU A 233 -19.01 13.77 -3.82
N MET A 234 -20.00 14.56 -3.40
CA MET A 234 -20.85 14.32 -2.23
C MET A 234 -22.26 13.87 -2.61
#